data_AF-A0A1G7CS99-F1
#
_entry.id   AF-A0A1G7CS99-F1
#
_cell.length_a   1.000
_cell.length_b   1.000
_cell.length_c   1.000
_cell.angle_alpha   90.00
_cell.angle_beta   90.00
_cell.angle_gamma   90.00
#
_symmetry.space_group_name_H-M   'P 1'
#
loop_
_entity.id
_entity.type
_entity.pdbx_description
1 polymer ?
#
loop_
_entity_poly.entity_id
_entity_poly.type
_entity_poly.pdbx_seq_one_letter_code
_entity_poly.pdbx_strand_id
1 'polypeptide(L)' 'MREIVFMCEDPECAHSYVAQLEAVRTLSPSAKPDPAVLLPISPHVRERVMQQMQLV' A
#
# COMPACT_ATOMS: atom_id res chain seq x y z
N MET A 1 8.82 -9.16 -10.67
CA MET A 1 7.36 -9.35 -10.69
C MET A 1 7.04 -10.52 -9.77
N ARG A 2 6.01 -10.42 -8.92
CA ARG A 2 5.70 -11.50 -7.96
C ARG A 2 4.56 -12.34 -8.52
N GLU A 3 4.78 -13.65 -8.55
CA GLU A 3 3.77 -14.62 -8.98
C GLU A 3 2.87 -15.01 -7.81
N ILE A 4 1.58 -15.14 -8.10
CA ILE A 4 0.57 -15.68 -7.19
C ILE A 4 -0.20 -16.77 -7.92
N VAL A 5 -0.41 -17.88 -7.23
CA VAL A 5 -1.27 -18.97 -7.70
C VAL A 5 -2.69 -18.70 -7.23
N PHE A 6 -3.64 -18.72 -8.16
CA PHE A 6 -5.06 -18.66 -7.89
C PHE A 6 -5.68 -20.03 -8.13
N MET A 7 -6.62 -20.39 -7.27
CA MET A 7 -7.48 -21.56 -7.42
C MET A 7 -8.92 -21.09 -7.41
N CYS A 8 -9.74 -21.62 -8.32
CA CYS A 8 -11.17 -21.39 -8.29
C CYS A 8 -11.75 -21.88 -6.95
N GLU A 9 -12.70 -21.14 -6.38
CA GLU A 9 -13.33 -21.50 -5.11
C GLU A 9 -14.28 -22.70 -5.26
N ASP A 10 -14.82 -22.92 -6.46
CA ASP A 10 -15.62 -24.10 -6.78
C ASP A 10 -14.71 -25.33 -6.97
N PRO A 11 -14.78 -26.34 -6.07
CA PRO A 11 -13.93 -27.52 -6.16
C PRO A 11 -14.23 -28.39 -7.39
N GLU A 12 -15.42 -28.30 -7.99
CA GLU A 12 -15.75 -29.07 -9.19
C GLU A 12 -15.15 -28.46 -10.47
N CYS A 13 -14.89 -27.14 -10.46
CA CYS A 13 -14.32 -26.43 -11.59
C CYS A 13 -12.84 -26.80 -11.84
N ALA A 14 -12.09 -27.13 -10.79
CA ALA A 14 -10.67 -27.52 -10.81
C ALA A 14 -9.72 -26.55 -11.57
N HIS A 15 -10.15 -25.33 -11.86
CA HIS A 15 -9.36 -24.36 -12.59
C HIS A 15 -8.34 -23.69 -11.66
N SER A 16 -7.07 -23.71 -12.06
CA SER A 16 -5.96 -23.07 -11.34
C SER A 16 -5.05 -22.36 -12.34
N TYR A 17 -4.57 -21.19 -11.99
CA TYR A 17 -3.69 -20.41 -12.87
C TYR A 17 -2.70 -19.57 -12.06
N VAL A 18 -1.58 -19.22 -12.69
CA VAL A 18 -0.59 -18.28 -12.14
C VAL A 18 -0.85 -16.91 -12.73
N ALA A 19 -0.91 -15.90 -11.87
CA ALA A 19 -0.98 -14.51 -12.29
C ALA A 19 0.22 -13.72 -11.76
N GLN A 20 0.61 -12.71 -12.53
CA GLN A 20 1.61 -11.73 -12.12
C GLN A 20 0.91 -10.60 -11.35
N LEU A 21 1.41 -10.28 -10.16
CA LEU A 21 0.92 -9.16 -9.36
C LEU A 21 1.75 -7.90 -9.61
N GLU A 22 1.06 -6.79 -9.88
CA GLU A 22 1.64 -5.46 -10.00
C GLU A 22 0.86 -4.44 -9.16
N ALA A 23 1.58 -3.51 -8.54
CA ALA A 23 0.99 -2.38 -7.83
C ALA A 23 0.63 -1.27 -8.81
N VAL A 24 -0.67 -1.04 -9.04
CA VAL A 24 -1.14 -0.04 -10.03
C VAL A 24 -1.17 1.39 -9.45
N ARG A 25 -1.65 1.55 -8.22
CA ARG A 25 -1.67 2.84 -7.49
C ARG A 25 -1.85 2.64 -5.98
N THR A 26 -1.38 3.60 -5.20
CA THR A 26 -1.60 3.67 -3.75
C THR A 26 -2.98 4.27 -3.44
N LEU A 27 -3.82 3.55 -2.69
CA LEU A 27 -5.15 4.04 -2.28
C LEU A 27 -5.08 4.92 -1.01
N SER A 28 -4.17 4.60 -0.09
CA SER A 28 -3.89 5.37 1.10
C SER A 28 -2.42 5.20 1.51
N PRO A 29 -1.82 6.19 2.20
CA PRO A 29 -0.48 6.05 2.76
C PRO A 29 -0.37 4.91 3.78
N SER A 30 0.85 4.41 4.01
CA SER A 30 1.09 3.46 5.09
C SER A 30 0.74 4.08 6.45
N ALA A 31 -0.05 3.35 7.25
CA ALA A 31 -0.32 3.71 8.64
C ALA A 31 0.90 3.53 9.56
N LYS A 32 1.98 2.91 9.05
CA LYS A 32 3.24 2.71 9.76
C LYS A 32 4.40 3.15 8.85
N PRO A 33 4.64 4.47 8.71
CA PRO A 33 5.80 4.96 7.99
C PRO A 33 7.08 4.52 8.70
N ASP A 34 8.16 4.32 7.94
CA ASP A 34 9.47 4.06 8.52
C ASP A 34 9.98 5.34 9.23
N PRO A 35 10.20 5.31 10.56
CA PRO A 35 10.63 6.49 11.30
C PRO A 35 12.06 6.94 10.97
N ALA A 36 12.88 6.09 10.33
CA ALA A 36 14.22 6.46 9.90
C ALA A 36 14.22 7.35 8.65
N VAL A 37 13.11 7.43 7.91
CA VAL A 37 12.98 8.27 6.72
C VAL A 37 12.73 9.73 7.13
N LEU A 38 13.79 10.53 7.14
CA LEU A 38 13.73 11.97 7.41
C LEU A 38 13.40 12.75 6.14
N LEU A 39 12.14 13.12 5.97
CA LEU A 39 11.70 13.97 4.87
C LEU A 39 12.14 15.44 5.13
N PRO A 40 12.76 16.12 4.14
CA PRO A 40 13.16 17.53 4.25
C PRO A 40 11.93 18.43 4.05
N ILE A 41 11.08 18.48 5.06
CA ILE A 41 9.83 19.27 5.04
C ILE A 41 10.11 20.62 5.72
N SER A 42 9.78 21.73 5.04
CA SER A 42 9.87 23.05 5.67
C SER A 42 8.91 23.16 6.87
N PRO A 43 9.21 23.98 7.89
CA PRO A 43 8.40 24.07 9.11
C PRO A 43 6.91 24.34 8.83
N HIS A 44 6.63 25.26 7.90
CA HIS A 44 5.26 25.62 7.52
C HIS A 44 4.48 24.46 6.87
N VAL A 45 5.16 23.64 6.07
CA VAL A 45 4.52 22.46 5.45
C VAL A 45 4.31 21.36 6.48
N ARG A 46 5.23 21.19 7.44
CA ARG A 46 5.09 20.22 8.54
C ARG A 46 3.85 20.50 9.39
N GLU A 47 3.63 21.74 9.80
CA GLU A 47 2.44 22.14 10.59
C GLU A 47 1.15 21.81 9.85
N ARG A 48 1.06 22.18 8.57
CA ARG A 48 -0.11 21.91 7.73
C ARG A 48 -0.40 20.40 7.59
N VAL A 49 0.63 19.58 7.39
CA VAL A 49 0.48 18.12 7.26
C VAL A 49 -0.01 17.51 8.58
N MET A 50 0.52 17.94 9.72
CA MET A 50 0.08 17.44 11.03
C MET A 50 -1.38 17.77 11.32
N GLN A 51 -1.84 18.97 10.95
CA GLN A 51 -3.26 19.35 11.05
C GLN A 51 -4.16 18.49 10.16
N GLN A 52 -3.74 18.22 8.92
CA GLN A 52 -4.51 17.37 7.99
C GLN A 52 -4.63 15.92 8.47
N MET A 53 -3.62 15.41 9.17
CA MET A 53 -3.58 14.05 9.69
C MET A 53 -4.20 13.90 11.08
N GLN A 54 -4.73 14.98 11.70
CA GLN A 54 -5.33 14.99 13.04
C GLN A 54 -4.38 14.46 14.14
N LEU A 55 -3.07 14.65 13.95
CA LEU A 55 -2.06 14.18 14.90
C LEU A 55 -1.72 15.21 15.99
N VAL A 56 -2.36 16.39 15.95
CA VAL A 56 -2.29 17.49 16.93
C VAL A 56 -3.63 18.20 16.95
#